data_AF-W1I2Q2-F1
#
_entry.id   AF-W1I2Q2-F1
#
_cell.length_a   1.000
_cell.length_b   1.000
_cell.length_c   1.000
_cell.angle_alpha   90.00
_cell.angle_beta   90.00
_cell.angle_gamma   90.00
#
_symmetry.space_group_name_H-M   'P 1'
#
loop_
_entity.id
_entity.type
_entity.pdbx_description
1 polymer ?
#
loop_
_entity_poly.entity_id
_entity_poly.type
_entity_poly.pdbx_seq_one_letter_code
_entity_poly.pdbx_strand_id
1 'polypeptide(L)' 'MQAMLQGKFMEQKSRTSKKTGEVIPLACIYSGGEVVEVVNADLSELEFGTEVSIPVLISSGNYGLYVRAVVDEE' A
#
# COMPACT_ATOMS: atom_id res chain seq x y z
N MET A 1 -12.09 4.05 -6.83
CA MET A 1 -13.00 3.04 -6.21
C MET A 1 -12.44 2.72 -4.83
N GLN A 2 -13.29 2.58 -3.80
CA GLN A 2 -12.87 2.05 -2.50
C GLN A 2 -13.03 0.53 -2.49
N ALA A 3 -12.06 -0.18 -1.92
CA ALA A 3 -12.07 -1.63 -1.78
C ALA A 3 -11.29 -2.06 -0.53
N MET A 4 -11.48 -3.30 -0.09
CA MET A 4 -10.61 -3.93 0.91
C MET A 4 -9.58 -4.78 0.19
N LEU A 5 -8.29 -4.45 0.33
CA LEU A 5 -7.20 -5.32 -0.13
C LEU A 5 -6.94 -6.38 0.93
N GLN A 6 -6.98 -7.65 0.55
CA GLN A 6 -6.61 -8.77 1.40
C GLN A 6 -5.39 -9.47 0.83
N GLY A 7 -4.42 -9.82 1.67
CA GLY A 7 -3.22 -10.50 1.21
C GLY A 7 -2.25 -10.74 2.35
N LYS A 8 -1.00 -11.04 1.98
CA LYS A 8 0.09 -11.25 2.94
C LYS A 8 1.09 -10.11 2.86
N PHE A 9 1.44 -9.55 4.01
CA PHE A 9 2.50 -8.56 4.11
C PHE A 9 3.83 -9.17 3.66
N MET A 10 4.55 -8.46 2.80
CA MET A 10 5.87 -8.90 2.32
C MET A 10 6.95 -8.04 2.94
N GLU A 11 6.91 -6.74 2.72
CA GLU A 11 7.94 -5.82 3.19
C GLU A 11 7.42 -4.39 3.26
N GLN A 12 8.04 -3.60 4.13
CA GLN A 12 7.86 -2.15 4.18
C GLN A 12 8.93 -1.48 3.32
N LYS A 13 8.49 -0.62 2.40
CA LYS A 13 9.33 0.28 1.61
C LYS A 13 8.97 1.73 1.90
N SER A 14 9.79 2.62 1.37
CA SER A 14 9.50 4.03 1.32
C SER A 14 9.87 4.59 -0.04
N ARG A 15 9.16 5.65 -0.47
CA ARG A 15 9.56 6.45 -1.62
C ARG A 15 9.64 7.91 -1.22
N THR A 16 10.66 8.60 -1.68
CA THR A 16 10.75 10.05 -1.52
C THR A 16 10.02 10.73 -2.68
N SER A 17 9.06 11.59 -2.35
CA SER A 17 8.41 12.46 -3.32
C SER A 17 9.41 13.45 -3.88
N LYS A 18 9.69 13.37 -5.19
CA LYS A 18 10.59 14.32 -5.86
C LYS A 18 10.08 15.77 -5.84
N LYS A 19 8.77 15.96 -5.64
CA LYS A 19 8.12 17.28 -5.64
C LYS A 19 8.14 17.94 -4.27
N THR A 20 7.92 17.17 -3.20
CA THR A 20 7.76 17.69 -1.84
C THR A 20 8.91 17.34 -0.92
N GLY A 21 9.80 16.42 -1.31
CA GLY A 21 10.87 15.87 -0.46
C GLY A 21 10.37 14.89 0.61
N GLU A 22 9.06 14.70 0.71
CA GLU A 22 8.42 13.88 1.73
C GLU A 22 8.70 12.38 1.52
N VAL A 23 8.98 11.67 2.61
CA VAL A 23 9.13 10.21 2.61
C VAL A 23 7.77 9.58 2.82
N ILE A 24 7.29 8.87 1.80
CA ILE A 24 5.97 8.25 1.76
C ILE A 24 6.14 6.74 2.03
N PRO A 25 5.47 6.17 3.05
CA PRO A 25 5.51 4.73 3.30
C PRO A 25 4.76 3.95 2.22
N LEU A 26 5.29 2.78 1.89
CA LEU A 26 4.74 1.83 0.92
C LEU A 26 4.77 0.44 1.54
N ALA A 27 3.62 -0.24 1.61
CA ALA A 27 3.59 -1.65 1.99
C ALA A 27 3.46 -2.53 0.73
N CYS A 28 4.33 -3.53 0.60
CA CYS A 28 4.20 -4.55 -0.45
C CYS A 28 3.34 -5.71 0.06
N ILE A 29 2.19 -5.93 -0.58
CA ILE A 29 1.22 -6.96 -0.19
C ILE A 29 1.09 -7.98 -1.31
N TYR A 30 1.34 -9.26 -1.02
CA TYR A 30 1.06 -10.35 -1.96
C TYR A 30 -0.43 -10.70 -1.92
N SER A 31 -1.13 -10.48 -3.04
CA SER A 31 -2.57 -10.69 -3.15
C SER A 31 -2.92 -11.22 -4.53
N GLY A 32 -3.76 -12.26 -4.60
CA GLY A 32 -4.29 -12.77 -5.86
C GLY A 32 -3.25 -13.29 -6.87
N GLY A 33 -2.02 -13.58 -6.43
CA GLY A 33 -0.93 -14.01 -7.31
C GLY A 33 0.09 -12.92 -7.66
N GLU A 34 -0.17 -11.67 -7.28
CA GLU A 34 0.67 -10.51 -7.61
C GLU A 34 1.13 -9.76 -6.34
N VAL A 35 2.17 -8.93 -6.47
CA VAL A 35 2.60 -8.01 -5.40
C VAL A 35 2.01 -6.64 -5.68
N VAL A 36 1.18 -6.17 -4.75
CA VAL A 36 0.53 -4.86 -4.79
C VAL A 36 1.26 -3.91 -3.86
N GLU A 37 1.72 -2.78 -4.40
CA GLU A 37 2.30 -1.70 -3.59
C GLU A 37 1.19 -0.77 -3.09
N VAL A 38 1.02 -0.69 -1.77
CA VAL A 38 0.01 0.16 -1.12
C VAL A 38 0.68 1.42 -0.58
N VAL A 39 0.34 2.56 -1.15
CA VAL A 39 0.84 3.88 -0.76
C VAL A 39 0.18 4.34 0.53
N ASN A 40 0.93 5.01 1.41
CA ASN A 40 0.46 5.51 2.71
C ASN A 40 0.02 4.40 3.67
N ALA A 41 0.46 3.16 3.45
CA ALA A 41 0.32 2.08 4.42
C ALA A 41 1.62 1.97 5.21
N ASP A 42 1.55 2.24 6.51
CA ASP A 42 2.62 1.90 7.45
C ASP A 42 2.27 0.58 8.14
N LEU A 43 2.96 -0.47 7.73
CA LEU A 43 2.85 -1.81 8.28
C LEU A 43 4.21 -2.31 8.77
N SER A 44 5.08 -1.38 9.18
CA SER A 44 6.46 -1.66 9.60
C SER A 44 6.57 -2.60 10.80
N GLU A 45 5.52 -2.69 11.61
CA GLU A 45 5.45 -3.58 12.78
C GLU A 45 5.03 -5.02 12.43
N LEU A 46 4.62 -5.29 11.19
CA LEU A 46 4.16 -6.62 10.78
C LEU A 46 5.31 -7.50 10.31
N GLU A 47 5.20 -8.80 10.60
CA GLU A 47 6.15 -9.79 10.13
C GLU A 47 5.82 -10.26 8.71
N PHE A 48 6.84 -10.64 7.94
CA PHE A 48 6.66 -11.24 6.61
C PHE A 48 5.65 -12.41 6.66
N GLY A 49 4.72 -12.42 5.71
CA GLY A 49 3.70 -13.45 5.58
C GLY A 49 2.43 -13.20 6.42
N THR A 50 2.43 -12.18 7.30
CA THR A 50 1.25 -11.81 8.10
C THR A 50 0.07 -11.49 7.21
N GLU A 51 -1.09 -12.08 7.48
CA GLU A 51 -2.31 -11.77 6.75
C GLU A 51 -2.82 -10.38 7.13
N VAL A 52 -3.11 -9.57 6.12
CA VAL A 52 -3.56 -8.19 6.30
C VAL A 52 -4.84 -7.94 5.50
N SER A 53 -5.68 -7.06 6.05
CA SER A 53 -6.81 -6.49 5.33
C SER A 53 -6.76 -4.96 5.46
N ILE A 54 -6.56 -4.28 4.34
CA ILE A 54 -6.29 -2.84 4.30
C ILE A 54 -7.41 -2.16 3.49
N PRO A 55 -8.11 -1.16 4.05
CA PRO A 55 -9.01 -0.34 3.25
C PRO A 55 -8.18 0.50 2.28
N VAL A 56 -8.48 0.40 0.98
CA VAL A 56 -7.72 1.07 -0.08
C VAL A 56 -8.59 1.84 -1.06
N LEU A 57 -8.03 2.92 -1.55
CA LEU A 57 -8.48 3.66 -2.71
C LEU A 57 -7.69 3.18 -3.94
N ILE A 58 -8.41 2.67 -4.92
CA ILE A 58 -7.88 2.21 -6.20
C ILE A 58 -8.21 3.26 -7.27
N SER A 59 -7.19 3.70 -8.00
CA SER A 59 -7.33 4.55 -9.19
C SER A 59 -6.48 4.00 -10.34
N SER A 60 -6.98 4.12 -11.57
CA SER A 60 -6.23 3.79 -12.78
C SER A 60 -5.62 5.05 -13.38
N GLY A 61 -4.33 5.01 -13.71
CA GLY A 61 -3.68 6.07 -14.48
C GLY A 61 -2.96 5.52 -15.70
N ASN A 62 -2.23 6.38 -16.41
CA ASN A 62 -1.55 6.05 -17.66
C ASN A 62 -0.46 4.97 -17.52
N TYR A 63 0.00 4.69 -16.29
CA TYR A 63 1.09 3.75 -16.00
C TYR A 63 0.65 2.55 -15.14
N GLY A 64 -0.65 2.35 -14.94
CA GLY A 64 -1.19 1.20 -14.22
C GLY A 64 -2.16 1.58 -13.11
N LEU A 65 -2.36 0.63 -12.20
CA LEU A 65 -3.22 0.77 -11.03
C LEU A 65 -2.42 1.37 -9.86
N TYR A 66 -3.01 2.35 -9.21
CA TYR A 66 -2.50 2.98 -8.01
C TYR A 66 -3.39 2.59 -6.84
N VAL A 67 -2.78 1.98 -5.82
CA VAL A 67 -3.45 1.54 -4.61
C VAL A 67 -2.91 2.37 -3.45
N ARG A 68 -3.80 3.06 -2.74
CA ARG A 68 -3.46 3.90 -1.58
C ARG A 68 -4.29 3.46 -0.39
N ALA A 69 -3.70 3.32 0.78
CA ALA A 69 -4.43 3.08 2.01
C ALA A 69 -5.36 4.25 2.33
N VAL A 70 -6.57 3.95 2.79
CA VAL A 70 -7.43 4.93 3.44
C VAL A 70 -6.87 5.12 4.83
N VAL A 71 -6.31 6.30 5.08
CA VAL A 71 -5.90 6.72 6.42
C VAL A 71 -7.09 7.50 6.95
N ASP A 72 -7.78 6.98 7.97
CA ASP A 72 -8.75 7.78 8.71
C ASP A 72 -7.94 8.85 9.45
N GLU A 73 -8.05 10.10 9.01
CA GLU A 73 -7.59 11.25 9.78
C GLU A 73 -8.58 11.45 10.93
N GLU A 74 -8.30 10.86 12.10
CA GLU A 74 -8.97 11.22 13.37
C GLU A 74 -8.56 12.62 13.85
#